data_AF-X0XHN6-F1
#
_entry.id   AF-X0XHN6-F1
#
_cell.length_a   1.000
_cell.length_b   1.000
_cell.length_c   1.000
_cell.angle_alpha   90.00
_cell.angle_beta   90.00
_cell.angle_gamma   90.00
#
_symmetry.space_group_name_H-M   'P 1'
#
loop_
_entity.id
_entity.type
_entity.pdbx_description
1 polymer ?
#
loop_
_entity_poly.entity_id
_entity_poly.type
_entity_poly.pdbx_seq_one_letter_code
_entity_poly.pdbx_strand_id
1 'polypeptide(L)'
;FSFNRLVKELGNGEVVRTELGENIFKMSPFEGNPVVKPRDIGLGWYKDGKLQTGAVFNGGAEIFKGKVILLPRCQKNYQRKKSFDEKLKIEKYWLDNYISEIWTLISEDGVNFERYHDIVIKGDSTEQQDFIYGIEDIRIIKHKQKYILVGTGKIKPPFKGKNADRVAIYSTEDFINITYHGIIDFFDNRNAIPFFDNDKVYMLLRFHPNINLAVLEGGMDQLLNPSRYRENWEEIYQQK
;
A
#
# COMPACT_ATOMS: atom_id res chain seq x y z
N PHE A 1 13.01 6.33 -32.84
CA PHE A 1 12.86 7.15 -31.61
C PHE A 1 14.25 7.57 -31.14
N SER A 2 14.50 8.86 -30.87
CA SER A 2 15.82 9.35 -30.40
C SER A 2 15.80 9.57 -28.89
N PHE A 3 16.73 8.95 -28.16
CA PHE A 3 16.88 9.09 -26.71
C PHE A 3 16.99 10.57 -26.28
N ASN A 4 17.72 11.38 -27.04
CA ASN A 4 17.90 12.81 -26.75
C ASN A 4 16.61 13.62 -26.90
N ARG A 5 15.67 13.19 -27.76
CA ARG A 5 14.36 13.81 -27.89
C ARG A 5 13.46 13.44 -26.72
N LEU A 6 13.49 12.17 -26.30
CA LEU A 6 12.76 11.69 -25.12
C LEU A 6 13.20 12.42 -23.84
N VAL A 7 14.51 12.57 -23.63
CA VAL A 7 15.07 13.28 -22.45
C VAL A 7 14.56 14.72 -22.34
N LYS A 8 14.41 15.45 -23.46
CA LYS A 8 13.88 16.82 -23.45
C LYS A 8 12.41 16.89 -23.04
N GLU A 9 11.65 15.82 -23.25
CA GLU A 9 10.21 15.75 -22.95
C GLU A 9 9.94 15.21 -21.53
N LEU A 10 10.90 14.55 -20.88
CA LEU A 10 10.75 13.91 -19.55
C LEU A 10 10.85 14.88 -18.35
N GLY A 11 11.24 16.14 -18.55
CA GLY A 11 11.26 17.17 -17.51
C GLY A 11 12.52 17.15 -16.62
N ASN A 12 12.33 17.32 -15.31
CA ASN A 12 13.41 17.54 -14.34
C ASN A 12 14.22 16.24 -14.07
N GLY A 13 15.41 16.16 -14.62
CA GLY A 13 16.34 15.06 -14.43
C GLY A 13 17.68 15.30 -15.12
N GLU A 14 18.55 14.30 -15.04
CA GLU A 14 19.87 14.32 -15.65
C GLU A 14 20.13 13.02 -16.43
N VAL A 15 20.91 13.10 -17.50
CA VAL A 15 21.45 11.90 -18.15
C VAL A 15 22.72 11.52 -17.43
N VAL A 16 22.74 10.34 -16.82
CA VAL A 16 23.92 9.79 -16.13
C VAL A 16 24.43 8.56 -16.86
N ARG A 17 25.75 8.35 -16.79
CA ARG A 17 26.38 7.16 -17.35
C ARG A 17 26.50 6.09 -16.27
N THR A 18 26.01 4.88 -16.55
CA THR A 18 26.10 3.74 -15.64
C THR A 18 27.52 3.19 -15.59
N GLU A 19 27.81 2.34 -14.60
CA GLU A 19 29.09 1.60 -14.51
C GLU A 19 29.34 0.70 -15.73
N LEU A 20 28.26 0.28 -16.42
CA LEU A 20 28.31 -0.50 -17.67
C LEU A 20 28.49 0.38 -18.92
N GLY A 21 28.59 1.71 -18.75
CA GLY A 21 28.83 2.67 -19.82
C GLY A 21 27.58 3.14 -20.56
N GLU A 22 26.39 2.74 -20.13
CA GLU A 22 25.09 3.09 -20.72
C GLU A 22 24.62 4.47 -20.26
N ASN A 23 23.90 5.20 -21.11
CA ASN A 23 23.26 6.44 -20.72
C ASN A 23 21.84 6.17 -20.24
N ILE A 24 21.52 6.57 -19.01
CA ILE A 24 20.16 6.50 -18.47
C ILE A 24 19.68 7.90 -18.09
N PHE A 25 18.37 8.14 -18.23
CA PHE A 25 17.75 9.34 -17.67
C PHE A 25 17.37 9.08 -16.21
N LYS A 26 17.91 9.89 -15.30
CA LYS A 26 17.66 9.82 -13.86
C LYS A 26 16.81 11.01 -13.46
N MET A 27 15.61 10.75 -12.96
CA MET A 27 14.74 11.81 -12.44
C MET A 27 15.36 12.48 -11.23
N SER A 28 15.25 13.81 -11.16
CA SER A 28 15.62 14.57 -9.97
C SER A 28 14.49 14.48 -8.94
N PRO A 29 14.81 14.39 -7.63
CA PRO A 29 13.79 14.49 -6.60
C PRO A 29 13.15 15.87 -6.63
N PHE A 30 11.85 15.95 -6.31
CA PHE A 30 11.20 17.24 -6.07
C PHE A 30 11.87 17.96 -4.89
N GLU A 31 12.23 19.24 -5.07
CA GLU A 31 12.96 20.03 -4.08
C GLU A 31 12.17 20.21 -2.77
N GLY A 32 10.83 20.31 -2.88
CA GLY A 32 9.94 20.45 -1.72
C GLY A 32 9.69 19.16 -0.93
N ASN A 33 10.39 18.07 -1.22
CA ASN A 33 10.22 16.82 -0.48
C ASN A 33 10.58 16.96 1.01
N PRO A 34 9.87 16.24 1.92
CA PRO A 34 8.75 15.33 1.64
C PRO A 34 7.42 16.09 1.41
N VAL A 35 6.63 15.61 0.44
CA VAL A 35 5.30 16.17 0.08
C VAL A 35 4.20 15.92 1.12
N VAL A 36 4.40 14.95 2.03
CA VAL A 36 3.51 14.73 3.18
C VAL A 36 4.36 14.53 4.43
N LYS A 37 4.13 15.34 5.46
CA LYS A 37 4.74 15.15 6.78
C LYS A 37 3.67 14.69 7.76
N PRO A 38 4.01 13.86 8.76
CA PRO A 38 3.05 13.40 9.76
C PRO A 38 2.28 14.56 10.43
N ARG A 39 2.96 15.65 10.75
CA ARG A 39 2.35 16.80 11.45
C ARG A 39 1.32 17.54 10.60
N ASP A 40 1.57 17.66 9.30
CA ASP A 40 0.73 18.43 8.37
C ASP A 40 -0.68 17.81 8.25
N ILE A 41 -0.79 16.50 8.47
CA ILE A 41 -2.05 15.76 8.43
C ILE A 41 -2.62 15.44 9.82
N GLY A 42 -2.00 15.91 10.90
CA GLY A 42 -2.46 15.65 12.28
C GLY A 42 -2.00 14.31 12.88
N LEU A 43 -0.98 13.67 12.30
CA LEU A 43 -0.41 12.40 12.77
C LEU A 43 0.66 12.61 13.86
N GLY A 44 0.23 13.16 14.99
CA GLY A 44 1.02 13.32 16.21
C GLY A 44 0.20 12.99 17.46
N TRP A 45 0.87 12.70 18.58
CA TRP A 45 0.19 12.46 19.86
C TRP A 45 1.07 12.91 21.03
N TYR A 46 0.47 13.21 22.17
CA TYR A 46 1.23 13.52 23.38
C TYR A 46 1.44 12.26 24.22
N LYS A 47 2.67 12.08 24.72
CA LYS A 47 3.01 11.07 25.72
C LYS A 47 3.88 11.71 26.78
N ASP A 48 3.46 11.64 28.04
CA ASP A 48 4.17 12.22 29.19
C ASP A 48 4.53 13.70 28.97
N GLY A 49 3.58 14.47 28.44
CA GLY A 49 3.75 15.89 28.11
C GLY A 49 4.62 16.18 26.89
N LYS A 50 5.15 15.16 26.19
CA LYS A 50 6.00 15.32 25.01
C LYS A 50 5.25 14.96 23.74
N LEU A 51 5.26 15.87 22.77
CA LEU A 51 4.73 15.61 21.43
C LEU A 51 5.57 14.55 20.72
N GLN A 52 4.94 13.44 20.41
CA GLN A 52 5.44 12.37 19.56
C GLN A 52 4.96 12.59 18.12
N THR A 53 5.76 12.14 17.17
CA THR A 53 5.45 12.24 15.73
C THR A 53 5.20 10.83 15.19
N GLY A 54 4.13 10.66 14.42
CA GLY A 54 3.84 9.40 13.73
C GLY A 54 4.65 9.21 12.46
N ALA A 55 4.22 8.25 11.64
CA ALA A 55 4.86 7.93 10.37
C ALA A 55 3.82 7.85 9.26
N VAL A 56 4.12 8.46 8.12
CA VAL A 56 3.29 8.47 6.90
C VAL A 56 4.18 8.10 5.71
N PHE A 57 3.82 7.04 4.99
CA PHE A 57 4.64 6.49 3.89
C PHE A 57 3.83 5.53 3.00
N ASN A 58 4.44 4.98 1.95
CA ASN A 58 3.89 3.92 1.09
C ASN A 58 2.46 4.16 0.56
N GLY A 59 2.16 5.38 0.12
CA GLY A 59 0.84 5.71 -0.43
C GLY A 59 0.62 5.18 -1.83
N GLY A 60 -0.50 4.49 -2.03
CA GLY A 60 -1.09 4.34 -3.35
C GLY A 60 -1.61 5.69 -3.84
N ALA A 61 -1.41 6.01 -5.11
CA ALA A 61 -1.80 7.28 -5.71
C ALA A 61 -2.61 7.05 -6.99
N GLU A 62 -3.55 7.94 -7.28
CA GLU A 62 -4.34 7.92 -8.52
C GLU A 62 -4.88 9.33 -8.83
N ILE A 63 -5.28 9.57 -10.08
CA ILE A 63 -6.02 10.76 -10.46
C ILE A 63 -7.51 10.57 -10.19
N PHE A 64 -8.07 11.45 -9.37
CA PHE A 64 -9.47 11.48 -8.99
C PHE A 64 -10.05 12.87 -9.23
N LYS A 65 -11.01 12.98 -10.16
CA LYS A 65 -11.68 14.25 -10.52
C LYS A 65 -10.70 15.40 -10.85
N GLY A 66 -9.62 15.09 -11.56
CA GLY A 66 -8.58 16.05 -11.94
C GLY A 66 -7.60 16.43 -10.82
N LYS A 67 -7.74 15.83 -9.64
CA LYS A 67 -6.85 15.98 -8.47
C LYS A 67 -6.07 14.69 -8.24
N VAL A 68 -5.04 14.73 -7.40
CA VAL A 68 -4.32 13.55 -6.93
C VAL A 68 -4.94 13.06 -5.63
N ILE A 69 -5.37 11.80 -5.58
CA ILE A 69 -5.74 11.12 -4.34
C ILE A 69 -4.56 10.27 -3.87
N LEU A 70 -4.27 10.29 -2.58
CA LEU A 70 -3.19 9.50 -1.97
C LEU A 70 -3.75 8.73 -0.77
N LEU A 71 -3.42 7.44 -0.70
CA LEU A 71 -3.80 6.53 0.39
C LEU A 71 -2.54 6.06 1.15
N PRO A 72 -1.83 6.94 1.88
CA PRO A 72 -0.64 6.54 2.63
C PRO A 72 -0.97 5.65 3.82
N ARG A 73 -0.02 4.78 4.11
CA ARG A 73 0.09 4.07 5.37
C ARG A 73 0.46 5.06 6.47
N CYS A 74 -0.39 5.15 7.48
CA CYS A 74 -0.26 6.04 8.62
C CYS A 74 -0.17 5.26 9.93
N GLN A 75 0.67 5.73 10.84
CA GLN A 75 0.93 5.08 12.12
C GLN A 75 1.11 6.10 13.24
N LYS A 76 0.49 5.81 14.38
CA LYS A 76 0.59 6.59 15.61
C LYS A 76 0.60 5.66 16.84
N ASN A 77 0.94 6.20 18.01
CA ASN A 77 0.86 5.51 19.30
C ASN A 77 1.76 4.27 19.48
N TYR A 78 2.68 4.01 18.55
CA TYR A 78 3.62 2.90 18.68
C TYR A 78 4.70 3.17 19.72
N GLN A 79 5.29 2.09 20.24
CA GLN A 79 6.38 2.15 21.22
C GLN A 79 7.60 1.42 20.69
N ARG A 80 8.71 2.14 20.51
CA ARG A 80 9.99 1.52 20.14
C ARG A 80 10.59 0.80 21.33
N LYS A 81 10.87 -0.48 21.15
CA LYS A 81 11.58 -1.35 22.11
C LYS A 81 12.82 -1.92 21.46
N LYS A 82 13.76 -2.36 22.31
CA LYS A 82 14.96 -3.05 21.90
C LYS A 82 15.33 -4.16 22.88
N SER A 83 15.95 -5.21 22.37
CA SER A 83 16.63 -6.23 23.18
C SER A 83 17.91 -6.64 22.49
N PHE A 84 18.85 -7.21 23.25
CA PHE A 84 20.05 -7.79 22.70
C PHE A 84 19.85 -9.29 22.51
N ASP A 85 20.12 -9.80 21.32
CA ASP A 85 20.13 -11.24 21.04
C ASP A 85 21.55 -11.77 21.29
N GLU A 86 21.76 -12.41 22.43
CA GLU A 86 23.06 -12.94 22.84
C GLU A 86 23.63 -13.98 21.88
N LYS A 87 22.78 -14.73 21.19
CA LYS A 87 23.20 -15.79 20.26
C LYS A 87 23.70 -15.21 18.95
N LEU A 88 23.01 -14.18 18.45
CA LEU A 88 23.34 -13.52 17.19
C LEU A 88 24.29 -12.33 17.37
N LYS A 89 24.55 -11.90 18.61
CA LYS A 89 25.34 -10.71 18.95
C LYS A 89 24.85 -9.45 18.24
N ILE A 90 23.53 -9.30 18.11
CA ILE A 90 22.88 -8.14 17.49
C ILE A 90 21.82 -7.52 18.41
N GLU A 91 21.63 -6.20 18.31
CA GLU A 91 20.44 -5.55 18.85
C GLU A 91 19.24 -5.79 17.93
N LYS A 92 18.14 -6.27 18.50
CA LYS A 92 16.85 -6.37 17.83
C LYS A 92 15.94 -5.24 18.28
N TYR A 93 15.38 -4.54 17.31
CA TYR A 93 14.39 -3.49 17.52
C TYR A 93 13.02 -3.99 17.09
N TRP A 94 11.98 -3.63 17.84
CA TRP A 94 10.59 -3.82 17.41
C TRP A 94 9.72 -2.67 17.90
N LEU A 95 8.51 -2.59 17.35
CA LEU A 95 7.53 -1.59 17.70
C LEU A 95 6.30 -2.30 18.28
N ASP A 96 5.99 -2.03 19.55
CA ASP A 96 4.72 -2.45 20.16
C ASP A 96 3.60 -1.48 19.77
N ASN A 97 2.36 -1.96 19.76
CA ASN A 97 1.17 -1.21 19.33
C ASN A 97 1.31 -0.58 17.94
N TYR A 98 2.03 -1.26 17.06
CA TYR A 98 2.28 -0.82 15.70
C TYR A 98 1.12 -1.25 14.80
N ILE A 99 0.02 -0.50 14.88
CA ILE A 99 -1.17 -0.69 14.08
C ILE A 99 -1.15 0.34 12.96
N SER A 100 -1.25 -0.13 11.73
CA SER A 100 -1.26 0.72 10.55
C SER A 100 -2.70 1.01 10.11
N GLU A 101 -2.96 2.25 9.77
CA GLU A 101 -4.20 2.74 9.18
C GLU A 101 -3.90 3.30 7.77
N ILE A 102 -4.90 3.38 6.90
CA ILE A 102 -4.77 4.09 5.63
C ILE A 102 -5.63 5.34 5.68
N TRP A 103 -5.00 6.48 5.45
CA TRP A 103 -5.63 7.79 5.56
C TRP A 103 -5.89 8.33 4.16
N THR A 104 -7.08 8.85 3.87
CA THR A 104 -7.35 9.44 2.55
C THR A 104 -6.88 10.89 2.50
N LEU A 105 -6.00 11.21 1.55
CA LEU A 105 -5.50 12.56 1.30
C LEU A 105 -5.79 12.99 -0.14
N ILE A 106 -5.96 14.29 -0.37
CA ILE A 106 -6.17 14.87 -1.71
C ILE A 106 -5.23 16.05 -1.95
N SER A 107 -4.85 16.28 -3.21
CA SER A 107 -4.03 17.40 -3.63
C SER A 107 -4.47 17.91 -5.01
N GLU A 108 -4.54 19.23 -5.16
CA GLU A 108 -4.84 19.86 -6.46
C GLU A 108 -3.60 19.96 -7.37
N ASP A 109 -2.42 20.09 -6.79
CA ASP A 109 -1.14 20.31 -7.48
C ASP A 109 -0.19 19.11 -7.45
N GLY A 110 -0.60 18.04 -6.76
CA GLY A 110 0.16 16.79 -6.62
C GLY A 110 1.29 16.83 -5.59
N VAL A 111 1.48 17.94 -4.87
CA VAL A 111 2.58 18.11 -3.88
C VAL A 111 2.13 18.67 -2.54
N ASN A 112 1.01 19.40 -2.47
CA ASN A 112 0.40 19.88 -1.25
C ASN A 112 -0.85 19.06 -0.93
N PHE A 113 -0.79 18.23 0.12
CA PHE A 113 -1.86 17.30 0.48
C PHE A 113 -2.61 17.72 1.75
N GLU A 114 -3.92 17.51 1.74
CA GLU A 114 -4.80 17.68 2.90
C GLU A 114 -5.65 16.43 3.15
N ARG A 115 -6.27 16.35 4.34
CA ARG A 115 -7.19 15.26 4.71
C ARG A 115 -8.46 15.34 3.85
N TYR A 116 -8.79 14.24 3.16
CA TYR A 116 -10.01 14.16 2.38
C TYR A 116 -11.14 13.54 3.22
N HIS A 117 -12.07 14.38 3.69
CA HIS A 117 -13.22 14.00 4.52
C HIS A 117 -12.90 13.19 5.78
N ASP A 118 -11.66 13.27 6.27
CA ASP A 118 -11.15 12.48 7.38
C ASP A 118 -11.38 10.96 7.28
N ILE A 119 -11.49 10.44 6.06
CA ILE A 119 -11.68 9.02 5.81
C ILE A 119 -10.43 8.24 6.23
N VAL A 120 -10.67 7.13 6.94
CA VAL A 120 -9.64 6.22 7.44
C VAL A 120 -10.10 4.78 7.22
N ILE A 121 -9.27 3.98 6.56
CA ILE A 121 -9.43 2.53 6.49
C ILE A 121 -8.59 1.93 7.63
N LYS A 122 -9.23 1.11 8.47
CA LYS A 122 -8.61 0.46 9.63
C LYS A 122 -9.22 -0.92 9.84
N GLY A 123 -8.44 -1.85 10.40
CA GLY A 123 -8.83 -3.25 10.53
C GLY A 123 -9.58 -3.64 11.81
N ASP A 124 -9.92 -2.67 12.66
CA ASP A 124 -10.55 -2.88 13.98
C ASP A 124 -11.95 -2.26 14.08
N SER A 125 -12.69 -2.20 12.97
CA SER A 125 -14.05 -1.67 12.98
C SER A 125 -15.05 -2.72 13.50
N THR A 126 -16.26 -2.27 13.90
CA THR A 126 -17.35 -3.19 14.29
C THR A 126 -17.77 -4.11 13.15
N GLU A 127 -17.52 -3.71 11.90
CA GLU A 127 -17.90 -4.42 10.68
C GLU A 127 -16.75 -5.27 10.11
N GLN A 128 -15.51 -5.08 10.60
CA GLN A 128 -14.31 -5.67 10.04
C GLN A 128 -13.30 -6.05 11.12
N GLN A 129 -13.06 -7.35 11.28
CA GLN A 129 -12.11 -7.90 12.26
C GLN A 129 -11.04 -8.81 11.64
N ASP A 130 -10.99 -8.90 10.31
CA ASP A 130 -10.09 -9.83 9.62
C ASP A 130 -8.60 -9.48 9.82
N PHE A 131 -8.26 -8.22 10.16
CA PHE A 131 -6.88 -7.77 10.34
C PHE A 131 -6.72 -6.66 11.38
N ILE A 132 -7.04 -6.99 12.63
CA ILE A 132 -6.95 -6.07 13.77
C ILE A 132 -5.55 -5.48 14.04
N TYR A 133 -4.49 -6.02 13.43
CA TYR A 133 -3.12 -5.49 13.59
C TYR A 133 -2.74 -4.47 12.52
N GLY A 134 -3.69 -4.11 11.65
CA GLY A 134 -3.57 -3.00 10.71
C GLY A 134 -3.68 -3.40 9.24
N ILE A 135 -3.76 -2.37 8.42
CA ILE A 135 -3.78 -2.44 6.96
C ILE A 135 -2.61 -1.62 6.41
N GLU A 136 -1.89 -2.18 5.45
CA GLU A 136 -0.64 -1.62 4.95
C GLU A 136 -0.66 -1.49 3.43
N ASP A 137 0.05 -0.48 2.93
CA ASP A 137 0.53 -0.39 1.55
C ASP A 137 -0.58 -0.57 0.49
N ILE A 138 -1.69 0.18 0.60
CA ILE A 138 -2.76 0.12 -0.40
C ILE A 138 -2.26 0.53 -1.79
N ARG A 139 -2.77 -0.16 -2.81
CA ARG A 139 -2.67 0.16 -4.23
C ARG A 139 -4.05 0.56 -4.72
N ILE A 140 -4.12 1.57 -5.59
CA ILE A 140 -5.36 2.07 -6.18
C ILE A 140 -5.35 1.68 -7.65
N ILE A 141 -6.40 0.99 -8.09
CA ILE A 141 -6.52 0.55 -9.48
C ILE A 141 -7.85 1.03 -10.01
N LYS A 142 -7.81 1.98 -10.93
CA LYS A 142 -9.00 2.46 -11.62
C LYS A 142 -9.50 1.40 -12.62
N HIS A 143 -10.75 1.01 -12.50
CA HIS A 143 -11.46 0.16 -13.44
C HIS A 143 -12.82 0.76 -13.77
N LYS A 144 -12.94 1.30 -15.00
CA LYS A 144 -14.11 2.09 -15.44
C LYS A 144 -14.35 3.26 -14.46
N GLN A 145 -15.52 3.32 -13.83
CA GLN A 145 -15.90 4.37 -12.87
C GLN A 145 -15.58 4.02 -11.42
N LYS A 146 -15.08 2.81 -11.16
CA LYS A 146 -14.74 2.31 -9.82
C LYS A 146 -13.23 2.30 -9.62
N TYR A 147 -12.83 2.42 -8.37
CA TYR A 147 -11.47 2.21 -7.90
C TYR A 147 -11.46 0.96 -7.03
N ILE A 148 -10.60 0.02 -7.37
CA ILE A 148 -10.31 -1.16 -6.55
C ILE A 148 -9.11 -0.82 -5.69
N LEU A 149 -9.25 -1.00 -4.37
CA LEU A 149 -8.18 -0.76 -3.42
C LEU A 149 -7.72 -2.11 -2.87
N VAL A 150 -6.43 -2.40 -3.01
CA VAL A 150 -5.84 -3.66 -2.54
C VAL A 150 -4.68 -3.36 -1.62
N GLY A 151 -4.72 -3.89 -0.39
CA GLY A 151 -3.67 -3.68 0.61
C GLY A 151 -3.31 -4.97 1.33
N THR A 152 -2.33 -4.87 2.23
CA THR A 152 -1.91 -5.98 3.09
C THR A 152 -2.58 -5.86 4.46
N GLY A 153 -3.55 -6.71 4.76
CA GLY A 153 -4.14 -6.88 6.08
C GLY A 153 -3.23 -7.72 6.99
N LYS A 154 -3.04 -7.28 8.23
CA LYS A 154 -2.23 -7.94 9.27
C LYS A 154 -3.10 -8.72 10.25
N ILE A 155 -3.03 -10.05 10.20
CA ILE A 155 -3.76 -10.96 11.12
C ILE A 155 -2.98 -11.27 12.41
N LYS A 156 -1.69 -10.90 12.46
CA LYS A 156 -0.83 -10.97 13.65
C LYS A 156 0.05 -9.72 13.73
N PRO A 157 0.66 -9.40 14.88
CA PRO A 157 1.49 -8.22 15.02
C PRO A 157 2.66 -8.22 14.02
N PRO A 158 2.91 -7.11 13.30
CA PRO A 158 4.17 -6.90 12.58
C PRO A 158 5.32 -7.02 13.59
N PHE A 159 6.45 -7.62 13.20
CA PHE A 159 7.60 -7.96 14.06
C PHE A 159 7.48 -9.22 14.96
N LYS A 160 6.27 -9.73 15.24
CA LYS A 160 6.11 -10.93 16.11
C LYS A 160 5.43 -12.11 15.42
N GLY A 161 4.58 -11.86 14.42
CA GLY A 161 3.89 -12.89 13.66
C GLY A 161 4.66 -13.36 12.42
N LYS A 162 4.48 -14.64 12.07
CA LYS A 162 4.76 -15.22 10.74
C LYS A 162 3.46 -15.68 10.10
N ASN A 163 3.44 -15.74 8.75
CA ASN A 163 2.24 -16.08 7.97
C ASN A 163 1.04 -15.25 8.46
N ALA A 164 1.18 -13.94 8.31
CA ALA A 164 0.36 -12.94 8.98
C ALA A 164 -0.17 -11.87 8.02
N ASP A 165 0.18 -11.97 6.74
CA ASP A 165 -0.16 -11.04 5.69
C ASP A 165 -1.28 -11.63 4.84
N ARG A 166 -2.36 -10.87 4.66
CA ARG A 166 -3.49 -11.23 3.81
C ARG A 166 -3.77 -10.12 2.82
N VAL A 167 -4.24 -10.47 1.65
CA VAL A 167 -4.66 -9.46 0.67
C VAL A 167 -6.05 -8.98 1.05
N ALA A 168 -6.17 -7.72 1.44
CA ALA A 168 -7.46 -7.08 1.75
C ALA A 168 -7.95 -6.29 0.55
N ILE A 169 -9.26 -6.42 0.25
CA ILE A 169 -9.85 -5.89 -0.97
C ILE A 169 -10.99 -4.93 -0.61
N TYR A 170 -10.99 -3.77 -1.26
CA TYR A 170 -12.04 -2.76 -1.14
C TYR A 170 -12.38 -2.19 -2.52
N SER A 171 -13.51 -1.48 -2.59
CA SER A 171 -13.83 -0.65 -3.74
C SER A 171 -14.46 0.67 -3.34
N THR A 172 -14.32 1.69 -4.19
CA THR A 172 -14.98 2.97 -4.03
C THR A 172 -15.21 3.64 -5.39
N GLU A 173 -16.14 4.59 -5.45
CA GLU A 173 -16.33 5.48 -6.61
C GLU A 173 -15.92 6.92 -6.30
N ASP A 174 -15.79 7.26 -5.01
CA ASP A 174 -15.66 8.64 -4.54
C ASP A 174 -14.61 8.85 -3.43
N PHE A 175 -13.98 7.78 -2.95
CA PHE A 175 -13.05 7.74 -1.80
C PHE A 175 -13.66 8.22 -0.46
N ILE A 176 -14.98 8.33 -0.40
CA ILE A 176 -15.77 8.63 0.80
C ILE A 176 -16.48 7.35 1.25
N ASN A 177 -17.21 6.72 0.33
CA ASN A 177 -17.90 5.47 0.54
C ASN A 177 -16.99 4.33 0.08
N ILE A 178 -16.34 3.66 1.04
CA ILE A 178 -15.40 2.57 0.79
C ILE A 178 -16.05 1.26 1.24
N THR A 179 -16.31 0.37 0.29
CA THR A 179 -16.87 -0.96 0.55
C THR A 179 -15.74 -1.96 0.76
N TYR A 180 -15.76 -2.68 1.88
CA TYR A 180 -14.88 -3.81 2.15
C TYR A 180 -15.44 -5.10 1.54
N HIS A 181 -14.58 -5.85 0.85
CA HIS A 181 -14.94 -7.10 0.15
C HIS A 181 -14.40 -8.36 0.82
N GLY A 182 -13.59 -8.24 1.86
CA GLY A 182 -12.95 -9.38 2.52
C GLY A 182 -11.44 -9.47 2.28
N ILE A 183 -10.87 -10.57 2.77
CA ILE A 183 -9.48 -10.95 2.52
C ILE A 183 -9.39 -12.22 1.68
N ILE A 184 -8.29 -12.36 0.93
CA ILE A 184 -7.81 -13.67 0.47
C ILE A 184 -7.09 -14.32 1.66
N ASP A 185 -7.72 -15.30 2.30
CA ASP A 185 -7.31 -15.87 3.59
C ASP A 185 -6.45 -17.15 3.47
N PHE A 186 -6.36 -17.73 2.27
CA PHE A 186 -5.70 -19.03 2.02
C PHE A 186 -4.18 -18.99 2.18
N PHE A 187 -3.52 -17.90 1.75
CA PHE A 187 -2.06 -17.82 1.68
C PHE A 187 -1.52 -16.50 2.23
N ASP A 188 -0.23 -16.51 2.60
CA ASP A 188 0.51 -15.31 2.97
C ASP A 188 0.89 -14.52 1.71
N ASN A 189 0.49 -13.25 1.60
CA ASN A 189 0.88 -12.43 0.47
C ASN A 189 0.92 -10.94 0.80
N ARG A 190 1.84 -10.24 0.13
CA ARG A 190 2.00 -8.79 0.16
C ARG A 190 2.24 -8.28 -1.25
N ASN A 191 1.96 -7.00 -1.47
CA ASN A 191 2.16 -6.33 -2.76
C ASN A 191 1.30 -6.91 -3.89
N ALA A 192 0.11 -7.40 -3.54
CA ALA A 192 -0.81 -7.88 -4.55
C ALA A 192 -1.40 -6.69 -5.35
N ILE A 193 -1.51 -6.85 -6.67
CA ILE A 193 -2.02 -5.81 -7.57
C ILE A 193 -2.94 -6.45 -8.60
N PRO A 194 -4.24 -6.11 -8.65
CA PRO A 194 -5.11 -6.52 -9.73
C PRO A 194 -4.76 -5.74 -11.00
N PHE A 195 -4.87 -6.41 -12.14
CA PHE A 195 -4.67 -5.84 -13.47
C PHE A 195 -5.81 -6.27 -14.38
N PHE A 196 -6.26 -5.37 -15.25
CA PHE A 196 -7.44 -5.57 -16.09
C PHE A 196 -7.04 -5.44 -17.56
N ASP A 197 -7.31 -6.47 -18.35
CA ASP A 197 -7.11 -6.46 -19.80
C ASP A 197 -8.39 -6.96 -20.48
N ASN A 198 -9.13 -6.02 -21.07
CA ASN A 198 -10.48 -6.24 -21.61
C ASN A 198 -11.39 -6.90 -20.55
N ASP A 199 -11.89 -8.10 -20.84
CA ASP A 199 -12.76 -8.86 -19.94
C ASP A 199 -12.00 -9.76 -18.97
N LYS A 200 -10.67 -9.84 -19.09
CA LYS A 200 -9.83 -10.67 -18.23
C LYS A 200 -9.35 -9.88 -17.02
N VAL A 201 -9.43 -10.54 -15.87
CA VAL A 201 -8.89 -10.03 -14.62
C VAL A 201 -7.69 -10.86 -14.24
N TYR A 202 -6.60 -10.17 -13.93
CA TYR A 202 -5.35 -10.76 -13.49
C TYR A 202 -5.01 -10.26 -12.10
N MET A 203 -4.14 -10.99 -11.41
CA MET A 203 -3.56 -10.55 -10.16
C MET A 203 -2.06 -10.83 -10.16
N LEU A 204 -1.28 -9.76 -9.98
CA LEU A 204 0.12 -9.89 -9.58
C LEU A 204 0.16 -10.26 -8.10
N LEU A 205 0.84 -11.35 -7.79
CA LEU A 205 1.00 -11.88 -6.44
C LEU A 205 2.50 -12.08 -6.17
N ARG A 206 2.93 -11.83 -4.93
CA ARG A 206 4.32 -12.07 -4.54
C ARG A 206 4.46 -13.34 -3.70
N PHE A 207 4.70 -14.47 -4.36
CA PHE A 207 5.13 -15.69 -3.67
C PHE A 207 6.65 -15.72 -3.60
N HIS A 208 7.20 -15.32 -2.43
CA HIS A 208 8.64 -15.15 -2.27
C HIS A 208 9.44 -16.39 -2.73
N PRO A 209 10.49 -16.23 -3.55
CA PRO A 209 11.11 -14.96 -3.95
C PRO A 209 10.49 -14.25 -5.17
N ASN A 210 9.55 -14.89 -5.85
CA ASN A 210 9.09 -14.48 -7.18
C ASN A 210 7.86 -13.58 -7.15
N ILE A 211 7.59 -12.97 -8.32
CA ILE A 211 6.33 -12.33 -8.64
C ILE A 211 5.62 -13.23 -9.65
N ASN A 212 4.38 -13.57 -9.37
CA ASN A 212 3.55 -14.45 -10.18
C ASN A 212 2.40 -13.61 -10.77
N LEU A 213 2.05 -13.88 -12.02
CA LEU A 213 0.85 -13.34 -12.66
C LEU A 213 -0.19 -14.46 -12.73
N ALA A 214 -1.31 -14.29 -12.04
CA ALA A 214 -2.42 -15.23 -12.04
C ALA A 214 -3.60 -14.66 -12.83
N VAL A 215 -4.29 -15.51 -13.59
CA VAL A 215 -5.61 -15.20 -14.14
C VAL A 215 -6.64 -15.47 -13.05
N LEU A 216 -7.63 -14.59 -12.89
CA LEU A 216 -8.80 -14.86 -12.06
C LEU A 216 -9.90 -15.43 -12.95
N GLU A 217 -10.08 -16.75 -12.94
CA GLU A 217 -11.08 -17.44 -13.75
C GLU A 217 -12.52 -16.99 -13.41
N GLY A 218 -12.78 -16.66 -12.15
CA GLY A 218 -14.04 -16.03 -11.73
C GLY A 218 -14.13 -14.52 -12.02
N GLY A 219 -13.14 -13.95 -12.72
CA GLY A 219 -13.08 -12.56 -13.11
C GLY A 219 -13.15 -11.59 -11.94
N MET A 220 -13.92 -10.51 -12.13
CA MET A 220 -14.12 -9.50 -11.08
C MET A 220 -14.87 -10.06 -9.87
N ASP A 221 -15.76 -11.04 -10.05
CA ASP A 221 -16.54 -11.62 -8.94
C ASP A 221 -15.63 -12.38 -7.97
N GLN A 222 -14.59 -13.06 -8.49
CA GLN A 222 -13.53 -13.68 -7.67
C GLN A 222 -12.75 -12.65 -6.84
N LEU A 223 -12.44 -11.49 -7.42
CA LEU A 223 -11.73 -10.43 -6.73
C LEU A 223 -12.61 -9.79 -5.64
N LEU A 224 -13.88 -9.51 -5.92
CA LEU A 224 -14.78 -8.82 -4.99
C LEU A 224 -15.48 -9.75 -3.99
N ASN A 225 -15.34 -11.07 -4.13
CA ASN A 225 -15.92 -12.05 -3.20
C ASN A 225 -14.89 -13.14 -2.85
N PRO A 226 -13.72 -12.78 -2.27
CA PRO A 226 -12.60 -13.70 -2.11
C PRO A 226 -12.96 -14.97 -1.33
N SER A 227 -13.85 -14.90 -0.34
CA SER A 227 -14.30 -16.06 0.43
C SER A 227 -15.11 -17.07 -0.38
N ARG A 228 -15.95 -16.60 -1.33
CA ARG A 228 -16.76 -17.45 -2.22
C ARG A 228 -15.89 -18.22 -3.22
N TYR A 229 -14.73 -17.65 -3.58
CA TYR A 229 -13.80 -18.20 -4.57
C TYR A 229 -12.55 -18.80 -3.92
N ARG A 230 -12.66 -19.29 -2.69
CA ARG A 230 -11.54 -19.87 -1.94
C ARG A 230 -10.80 -20.97 -2.70
N GLU A 231 -11.54 -21.84 -3.39
CA GLU A 231 -10.97 -22.93 -4.20
C GLU A 231 -10.12 -22.38 -5.36
N ASN A 232 -10.59 -21.34 -6.06
CA ASN A 232 -9.80 -20.70 -7.12
C ASN A 232 -8.53 -20.02 -6.58
N TRP A 233 -8.58 -19.44 -5.38
CA TRP A 233 -7.38 -18.90 -4.74
C TRP A 233 -6.39 -19.99 -4.33
N GLU A 234 -6.89 -21.15 -3.90
CA GLU A 234 -6.07 -22.32 -3.62
C GLU A 234 -5.38 -22.84 -4.88
N GLU A 235 -6.10 -22.97 -6.00
CA GLU A 235 -5.53 -23.39 -7.29
C GLU A 235 -4.38 -22.48 -7.72
N ILE A 236 -4.56 -21.15 -7.64
CA ILE A 236 -3.50 -20.18 -7.93
C ILE A 236 -2.26 -20.40 -7.05
N TYR A 237 -2.46 -20.73 -5.77
CA TYR A 237 -1.35 -20.98 -4.86
C TYR A 237 -0.61 -22.28 -5.15
N GLN A 238 -1.29 -23.32 -5.64
CA GLN A 238 -0.66 -24.59 -6.01
C GLN A 238 0.15 -24.48 -7.31
N GLN A 239 -0.15 -23.51 -8.16
CA GLN A 239 0.53 -23.25 -9.44
C GLN A 239 1.77 -22.33 -9.32
N LYS A 240 2.13 -21.92 -8.10
CA LYS A 240 3.17 -20.91 -7.83
C LYS A 240 4.59 -21.29 -8.25
#